data_AF-A0A0C2C6N5-F1
#
_entry.id   AF-A0A0C2C6N5-F1
#
_cell.length_a   1.000
_cell.length_b   1.000
_cell.length_c   1.000
_cell.angle_alpha   90.00
_cell.angle_beta   90.00
_cell.angle_gamma   90.00
#
_symmetry.space_group_name_H-M   'P 1'
#
loop_
_entity.id
_entity.type
_entity.pdbx_description
1 polymer ?
#
loop_
_entity_poly.entity_id
_entity_poly.type
_entity_poly.pdbx_seq_one_letter_code
_entity_poly.pdbx_strand_id
1 'polypeptide(L)'
;MEMKMLRWMGGVTRLDRICNQDIRQRFGVAPITEKLREARLRWYGHVLRADNDSICKIKLILMYQASDQKGAQNNDGWTPHTPI
;
A
#
# COMPACT_ATOMS: atom_id res chain seq x y z
N MET A 1 -0.36 20.57 -6.34
CA MET A 1 -0.19 21.83 -5.58
C MET A 1 1.01 21.77 -4.65
N GLU A 2 1.07 20.77 -3.76
CA GLU A 2 2.13 20.57 -2.76
C GLU A 2 3.56 20.88 -3.26
N MET A 3 4.05 20.19 -4.29
CA MET A 3 5.43 20.43 -4.80
C MET A 3 5.64 21.83 -5.40
N LYS A 4 4.61 22.45 -5.97
CA LYS A 4 4.70 23.81 -6.52
C LYS A 4 4.84 24.83 -5.40
N MET A 5 4.12 24.63 -4.31
CA MET A 5 4.20 25.47 -3.10
C MET A 5 5.54 25.29 -2.39
N LEU A 6 6.00 24.05 -2.20
CA LEU A 6 7.29 23.77 -1.57
C LEU A 6 8.46 24.36 -2.37
N ARG A 7 8.42 24.27 -3.71
CA ARG A 7 9.42 24.90 -4.59
C ARG A 7 9.39 26.43 -4.48
N TRP A 8 8.20 27.02 -4.49
CA TRP A 8 8.05 28.47 -4.35
C TRP A 8 8.55 28.98 -3.00
N MET A 9 8.15 28.34 -1.89
CA MET A 9 8.60 28.69 -0.55
C MET A 9 10.12 28.51 -0.35
N GLY A 10 10.71 27.51 -0.99
CA GLY A 10 12.15 27.26 -0.95
C GLY A 10 12.97 28.07 -1.94
N GLY A 11 12.34 28.95 -2.74
CA GLY A 11 13.01 29.68 -3.81
C GLY A 11 13.63 28.79 -4.89
N VAL A 12 13.19 27.53 -5.00
CA VAL A 12 13.80 26.54 -5.89
C VAL A 12 13.23 26.70 -7.30
N THR A 13 14.10 27.10 -8.21
CA THR A 13 13.82 27.27 -9.63
C THR A 13 14.08 25.96 -10.40
N ARG A 14 13.80 25.96 -11.70
CA ARG A 14 14.14 24.84 -12.59
C ARG A 14 15.65 24.71 -12.81
N LEU A 15 16.43 25.78 -12.65
CA LEU A 15 17.87 25.78 -12.88
C LEU A 15 18.64 25.03 -11.79
N ASP A 16 18.10 25.01 -10.57
CA ASP A 16 18.73 24.36 -9.42
C ASP A 16 18.80 22.83 -9.56
N ARG A 17 17.97 22.24 -10.43
CA ARG A 17 17.90 20.78 -10.69
C ARG A 17 17.76 19.90 -9.43
N ILE A 18 17.30 20.48 -8.32
CA ILE A 18 17.10 19.79 -7.05
C ILE A 18 15.93 18.81 -7.18
N CYS A 19 16.12 17.58 -6.67
CA CYS A 19 15.10 16.54 -6.69
C CYS A 19 13.93 16.89 -5.76
N ASN A 20 12.73 16.46 -6.14
CA ASN A 20 11.54 16.65 -5.31
C ASN A 20 11.66 15.96 -3.94
N GLN A 21 12.43 14.88 -3.85
CA GLN A 21 12.70 14.19 -2.59
C GLN A 21 13.52 15.06 -1.63
N ASP A 22 14.57 15.72 -2.12
CA ASP A 22 15.40 16.61 -1.31
C ASP A 22 14.61 17.81 -0.82
N ILE A 23 13.75 18.38 -1.67
CA ILE A 23 12.84 19.47 -1.28
C ILE A 23 11.92 19.00 -0.15
N ARG A 24 11.30 17.84 -0.29
CA ARG A 24 10.44 17.27 0.76
C ARG A 24 11.20 17.02 2.06
N GLN A 25 12.42 16.50 1.99
CA GLN A 25 13.26 16.27 3.16
C GLN A 25 13.59 17.58 3.89
N ARG A 26 13.96 18.63 3.15
CA ARG A 26 14.23 19.96 3.71
C ARG A 26 13.03 20.54 4.46
N PHE A 27 11.82 20.30 3.97
CA PHE A 27 10.58 20.77 4.60
C PHE A 27 9.94 19.75 5.57
N GLY A 28 10.57 18.60 5.81
CA GLY A 28 10.00 17.54 6.66
C GLY A 28 8.71 16.91 6.13
N VAL A 29 8.44 17.03 4.83
CA VAL A 29 7.22 16.52 4.20
C VAL A 29 7.40 15.05 3.84
N ALA A 30 6.56 14.19 4.41
CA ALA A 30 6.56 12.76 4.11
C ALA A 30 6.23 12.50 2.62
N PRO A 31 6.80 11.45 2.00
CA PRO A 31 6.46 11.09 0.63
C PRO A 31 4.99 10.67 0.51
N ILE A 32 4.40 10.91 -0.66
CA ILE A 32 2.99 10.61 -0.93
C ILE A 32 2.66 9.12 -0.75
N THR A 33 3.62 8.25 -1.04
CA THR A 33 3.49 6.79 -0.84
C THR A 33 3.22 6.45 0.62
N GLU A 34 3.87 7.16 1.55
CA GLU A 34 3.65 6.95 2.98
C GLU A 34 2.27 7.48 3.42
N LYS A 35 1.83 8.63 2.89
CA LYS A 35 0.47 9.14 3.14
C LYS A 35 -0.61 8.18 2.63
N LEU A 36 -0.40 7.59 1.45
CA LEU A 36 -1.30 6.58 0.89
C LEU A 36 -1.29 5.30 1.73
N ARG A 37 -0.13 4.88 2.22
CA ARG A 37 0.01 3.73 3.12
C ARG A 37 -0.74 3.99 4.43
N GLU A 38 -0.54 5.15 5.04
CA GLU A 38 -1.22 5.56 6.27
C GLU A 38 -2.74 5.59 6.10
N ALA A 39 -3.24 6.20 5.01
CA ALA A 39 -4.67 6.23 4.72
C ALA A 39 -5.26 4.82 4.56
N ARG A 40 -4.53 3.93 3.89
CA ARG A 40 -4.94 2.54 3.72
C ARG A 40 -4.98 1.79 5.04
N LEU A 41 -3.96 1.97 5.90
CA LEU A 41 -3.93 1.36 7.23
C LEU A 41 -5.05 1.88 8.14
N ARG A 42 -5.33 3.18 8.09
CA ARG A 42 -6.47 3.78 8.79
C ARG A 42 -7.79 3.18 8.32
N TRP A 43 -7.96 2.99 7.02
CA TRP A 43 -9.12 2.31 6.45
C TRP A 43 -9.24 0.86 6.92
N TYR A 44 -8.15 0.07 6.85
CA TYR A 44 -8.15 -1.30 7.37
C TYR A 44 -8.49 -1.34 8.86
N GLY A 45 -7.88 -0.48 9.67
CA GLY A 45 -8.19 -0.39 11.09
C GLY A 45 -9.66 -0.03 11.35
N HIS A 46 -10.25 0.83 10.53
CA HIS A 46 -11.69 1.13 10.59
C HIS A 46 -12.54 -0.11 10.26
N VAL A 47 -12.23 -0.82 9.18
CA VAL A 47 -12.94 -2.04 8.79
C VAL A 47 -12.79 -3.15 9.83
N LEU A 48 -11.62 -3.32 10.44
CA LEU A 48 -11.39 -4.33 11.47
C LEU A 48 -12.17 -4.07 12.76
N ARG A 49 -12.38 -2.79 13.11
CA ARG A 49 -13.19 -2.38 14.26
C ARG A 49 -14.69 -2.31 13.98
N ALA A 50 -15.09 -2.35 12.71
CA ALA A 50 -16.50 -2.38 12.34
C ALA A 50 -17.16 -3.70 12.81
N ASP A 51 -18.49 -3.69 12.86
CA ASP A 51 -19.26 -4.88 13.21
C ASP A 51 -19.04 -6.02 12.19
N ASN A 52 -19.17 -7.27 12.63
CA ASN A 52 -18.98 -8.45 11.79
C ASN A 52 -20.01 -8.54 10.66
N ASP A 53 -21.18 -7.94 10.84
CA ASP A 53 -22.22 -7.87 9.81
C ASP A 53 -22.00 -6.73 8.81
N SER A 54 -20.98 -5.88 9.04
CA SER A 54 -20.66 -4.81 8.10
C SER A 54 -20.14 -5.38 6.78
N ILE A 55 -20.71 -4.90 5.66
CA ILE A 55 -20.36 -5.34 4.30
C ILE A 55 -18.85 -5.23 4.05
N CYS A 56 -18.21 -4.17 4.55
CA CYS A 56 -16.77 -3.98 4.39
C CYS A 56 -15.94 -5.06 5.10
N LYS A 57 -16.37 -5.51 6.28
CA LYS A 57 -15.66 -6.53 7.05
C LYS A 57 -15.91 -7.94 6.50
N ILE A 58 -17.15 -8.24 6.12
CA ILE A 58 -17.49 -9.48 5.40
C ILE A 58 -16.66 -9.58 4.12
N LYS A 59 -16.64 -8.52 3.30
CA LYS A 59 -15.85 -8.47 2.07
C LYS A 59 -14.35 -8.66 2.31
N LEU A 60 -13.80 -8.04 3.36
CA LEU A 60 -12.39 -8.20 3.72
C LEU A 60 -12.05 -9.66 4.07
N ILE A 61 -12.91 -10.33 4.85
CA ILE A 61 -12.75 -11.73 5.25
C ILE A 61 -12.83 -12.66 4.03
N LEU A 62 -13.86 -12.50 3.19
CA LEU A 62 -14.02 -13.30 1.98
C LEU A 62 -12.85 -13.14 1.01
N MET A 63 -12.33 -11.91 0.87
CA MET A 63 -11.17 -11.66 0.02
C MET A 63 -9.90 -12.33 0.56
N TYR A 64 -9.71 -12.33 1.88
CA TYR A 64 -8.60 -13.05 2.52
C TYR A 64 -8.70 -14.57 2.31
N GLN A 65 -9.89 -15.15 2.52
CA GLN A 65 -10.13 -16.59 2.31
C GLN A 65 -9.90 -17.00 0.85
N ALA A 66 -10.29 -16.16 -0.11
CA ALA A 66 -10.04 -16.41 -1.54
C ALA A 66 -8.56 -16.28 -1.93
N SER A 67 -7.75 -15.54 -1.17
CA SER A 67 -6.30 -15.47 -1.35
C SER A 67 -5.59 -16.71 -0.79
N ASP A 68 -6.07 -17.25 0.33
CA ASP A 68 -5.53 -18.46 0.98
C ASP A 68 -5.74 -19.72 0.11
N GLN A 69 -6.92 -19.85 -0.51
CA GLN A 69 -7.24 -20.98 -1.41
C GLN A 69 -6.34 -21.04 -2.65
N LYS A 70 -5.85 -19.89 -3.15
CA LYS A 70 -4.92 -19.83 -4.30
C LYS A 70 -3.50 -20.28 -3.93
N GLY A 71 -3.14 -20.25 -2.65
CA GLY A 71 -1.89 -20.82 -2.15
C GLY A 71 -1.95 -22.33 -1.93
N ALA A 72 -3.16 -22.89 -1.73
CA ALA A 72 -3.35 -24.31 -1.48
C ALA A 72 -3.38 -25.18 -2.76
N GLN A 73 -3.79 -24.64 -3.91
CA GLN A 73 -3.90 -25.36 -5.20
C GLN A 73 -2.56 -25.60 -5.93
N ASN A 74 -1.44 -25.11 -5.39
CA ASN A 74 -0.13 -25.22 -6.05
C ASN A 74 0.70 -26.41 -5.51
N ASN A 75 0.10 -27.28 -4.70
CA ASN A 75 0.83 -28.20 -3.80
C ASN A 75 0.54 -29.68 -4.11
N ASP A 76 -0.34 -29.96 -5.06
CA ASP A 76 -1.02 -31.23 -5.26
C ASP A 76 -0.54 -32.01 -6.50
N GLY A 77 0.68 -31.73 -6.98
CA GLY A 77 1.16 -32.26 -8.27
C GLY A 77 2.59 -32.79 -8.32
N TRP A 78 3.06 -33.58 -7.34
CA TRP A 78 4.27 -34.40 -7.50
C TRP A 78 4.14 -35.73 -6.73
N THR A 79 3.56 -36.74 -7.38
CA THR A 79 3.71 -38.15 -6.99
C THR A 79 4.74 -38.80 -7.91
N PRO A 80 5.94 -39.19 -7.44
CA PRO A 80 6.89 -39.93 -8.26
C PRO A 80 6.35 -41.35 -8.50
N HIS A 81 5.96 -41.66 -9.74
CA HIS A 81 5.73 -43.04 -10.14
C HIS A 81 7.08 -43.74 -10.27
N THR A 82 7.30 -44.79 -9.47
CA THR A 82 8.42 -45.73 -9.62
C THR A 82 8.11 -46.71 -10.75
N PRO A 83 8.93 -46.84 -11.79
CA PRO A 83 8.81 -47.93 -12.75
C PRO A 83 9.55 -49.18 -12.23
N ILE A 84 8.88 -50.32 -12.32
CA ILE A 84 9.45 -51.67 -12.23
C ILE A 84 10.08 -52.03 -13.58
#